data_AF-A0A933LWF9-F1
#
_entry.id   AF-A0A933LWF9-F1
#
_cell.length_a   1.000
_cell.length_b   1.000
_cell.length_c   1.000
_cell.angle_alpha   90.00
_cell.angle_beta   90.00
_cell.angle_gamma   90.00
#
_symmetry.space_group_name_H-M   'P 1'
#
loop_
_entity.id
_entity.type
_entity.pdbx_description
1 polymer ?
#
loop_
_entity_poly.entity_id
_entity_poly.type
_entity_poly.pdbx_seq_one_letter_code
_entity_poly.pdbx_strand_id
1 'polypeptide(L)'
;MPIRSILRGLESLLLALILSVPAAAGGPRVARIEGDPIDGEPVSIEDRKLVAADGSVHDLVQIRRIEYDRPVREPARDAAPVRLEMASGDVVYGKIAGSEDMVQHLLLLGAAAGKVGVPYDRTLVLLMRTHPSVDPLPVREEKQIGDLAYVADGEKSATLEGSIEEFTTDKVRWTWEVGEEKKKISIPLARLRGIRFRIVPAPEEPSGVLARFYLVDGSRLSGVDPTLSDGVYRFRLLEGKGDVSISAANVSHVDLSSDLLLFLSDEEPVEVAERNFIGLPHGYSFQRDRTFSGGPIRLGANPGVLYEKGLGVHAYSSLAFDLHRRYRKFRAIAGSDPNRPADDPRALEERKVLFRVWGDGKLLFQSDPVDIRSAPLPIEVGIEGVRILVLEVDEGDDLDLGDHAVWASAMVVK
;
A
#
# COMPACT_ATOMS: atom_id res chain seq x y z
N MET A 1 -33.43 -42.43 54.35
CA MET A 1 -34.53 -42.02 53.46
C MET A 1 -34.07 -40.79 52.68
N PRO A 2 -34.39 -40.67 51.38
CA PRO A 2 -33.61 -39.92 50.38
C PRO A 2 -34.39 -38.72 49.78
N ILE A 3 -33.69 -37.83 49.05
CA ILE A 3 -34.24 -36.93 48.01
C ILE A 3 -33.08 -36.75 46.98
N ARG A 4 -32.92 -37.52 45.88
CA ARG A 4 -33.58 -37.46 44.55
C ARG A 4 -33.96 -36.05 44.10
N SER A 5 -33.18 -35.44 43.20
CA SER A 5 -33.47 -35.29 41.74
C SER A 5 -33.19 -33.81 41.37
N ILE A 6 -32.85 -33.34 40.16
CA ILE A 6 -33.18 -33.76 38.80
C ILE A 6 -32.35 -32.85 37.82
N LEU A 7 -31.84 -33.42 36.70
CA LEU A 7 -31.66 -32.85 35.33
C LEU A 7 -30.75 -31.60 35.14
N ARG A 8 -30.07 -31.32 34.02
CA ARG A 8 -29.67 -31.93 32.73
C ARG A 8 -28.85 -30.85 32.01
N GLY A 9 -27.82 -31.25 31.26
CA GLY A 9 -27.54 -30.70 29.91
C GLY A 9 -26.89 -29.32 29.77
N LEU A 10 -25.62 -29.35 29.33
CA LEU A 10 -24.96 -28.42 28.38
C LEU A 10 -23.51 -28.94 28.29
N GLU A 11 -23.25 -30.00 27.53
CA GLU A 11 -22.91 -29.94 26.09
C GLU A 11 -22.10 -28.69 25.70
N SER A 12 -20.84 -28.97 25.33
CA SER A 12 -20.06 -28.22 24.35
C SER A 12 -19.63 -26.80 24.72
N LEU A 13 -18.52 -26.70 25.45
CA LEU A 13 -17.57 -25.61 25.24
C LEU A 13 -16.23 -26.22 24.81
N LEU A 14 -16.16 -26.62 23.54
CA LEU A 14 -14.89 -26.87 22.88
C LEU A 14 -14.25 -25.49 22.69
N LEU A 15 -13.47 -25.07 23.68
CA LEU A 15 -12.62 -23.89 23.56
C LEU A 15 -11.57 -24.24 22.50
N ALA A 16 -11.82 -23.86 21.25
CA ALA A 16 -10.82 -23.88 20.20
C ALA A 16 -9.77 -22.84 20.57
N LEU A 17 -8.80 -23.28 21.38
CA LEU A 17 -7.56 -22.57 21.62
C LEU A 17 -6.85 -22.53 20.26
N ILE A 18 -7.11 -21.50 19.47
CA ILE A 18 -6.26 -21.15 18.34
C ILE A 18 -4.96 -20.70 19.00
N LEU A 19 -4.08 -21.68 19.24
CA LEU A 19 -2.67 -21.42 19.46
C LEU A 19 -2.25 -20.62 18.24
N SER A 20 -2.05 -19.31 18.44
CA SER A 20 -1.30 -18.47 17.54
C SER A 20 0.09 -19.10 17.47
N VAL A 21 0.29 -19.99 16.50
CA VAL A 21 1.62 -20.44 16.14
C VAL A 21 2.36 -19.16 15.80
N PRO A 22 3.45 -18.81 16.51
CA PRO A 22 4.28 -17.70 16.08
C PRO A 22 4.70 -18.05 14.66
N ALA A 23 4.45 -17.15 13.70
CA ALA A 23 4.87 -17.37 12.34
C ALA A 23 6.35 -17.73 12.36
N ALA A 24 6.66 -19.02 12.20
CA ALA A 24 8.01 -19.46 11.94
C ALA A 24 8.44 -18.65 10.72
N ALA A 25 9.63 -18.06 10.79
CA ALA A 25 10.36 -17.58 9.62
C ALA A 25 10.37 -18.75 8.64
N GLY A 26 9.43 -18.72 7.71
CA GLY A 26 8.91 -19.91 7.07
C GLY A 26 8.76 -19.50 5.63
N GLY A 27 9.43 -20.27 4.79
CA GLY A 27 9.69 -19.93 3.40
C GLY A 27 8.44 -19.70 2.55
N PRO A 28 8.57 -19.83 1.23
CA PRO A 28 7.49 -19.43 0.34
C PRO A 28 6.17 -20.11 0.67
N ARG A 29 5.06 -19.38 0.58
CA ARG A 29 3.72 -19.87 0.91
C ARG A 29 2.63 -19.14 0.13
N VAL A 30 1.51 -19.82 -0.08
CA VAL A 30 0.30 -19.28 -0.71
C VAL A 30 -0.78 -19.13 0.36
N ALA A 31 -1.09 -17.89 0.73
CA ALA A 31 -2.14 -17.58 1.69
C ALA A 31 -3.50 -17.48 1.01
N ARG A 32 -4.45 -18.29 1.48
CA ARG A 32 -5.83 -18.32 1.00
C ARG A 32 -6.71 -17.34 1.76
N ILE A 33 -7.84 -16.96 1.16
CA ILE A 33 -8.88 -16.17 1.83
C ILE A 33 -9.50 -16.99 2.98
N GLU A 34 -9.76 -18.27 2.73
CA GLU A 34 -10.28 -19.23 3.70
C GLU A 34 -9.44 -20.52 3.70
N GLY A 35 -9.27 -21.11 4.89
CA GLY A 35 -8.45 -22.29 5.11
C GLY A 35 -6.98 -21.98 5.40
N ASP A 36 -6.22 -23.04 5.68
CA ASP A 36 -4.79 -22.94 6.02
C ASP A 36 -3.95 -22.47 4.83
N PRO A 37 -2.81 -21.78 5.04
CA PRO A 37 -1.88 -21.49 3.96
C PRO A 37 -1.30 -22.78 3.37
N ILE A 38 -0.85 -22.72 2.12
CA ILE A 38 -0.17 -23.82 1.44
C ILE A 38 1.33 -23.49 1.41
N ASP A 39 2.16 -24.37 1.93
CA ASP A 39 3.62 -24.19 1.92
C ASP A 39 4.20 -24.48 0.52
N GLY A 40 5.18 -23.68 0.12
CA GLY A 40 5.89 -23.76 -1.16
C GLY A 40 5.56 -22.62 -2.14
N GLU A 41 6.45 -22.45 -3.13
CA GLU A 41 6.21 -21.55 -4.25
C GLU A 41 5.13 -22.13 -5.19
N PRO A 42 4.23 -21.30 -5.77
CA PRO A 42 3.32 -21.78 -6.78
C PRO A 42 4.09 -22.27 -8.02
N VAL A 43 3.61 -23.35 -8.62
CA VAL A 43 4.18 -23.96 -9.82
C VAL A 43 3.81 -23.15 -11.06
N SER A 44 2.54 -22.76 -11.17
CA SER A 44 2.05 -21.94 -12.29
C SER A 44 0.79 -21.17 -11.93
N ILE A 45 0.50 -20.16 -12.75
CA ILE A 45 -0.79 -19.46 -12.76
C ILE A 45 -1.22 -19.32 -14.22
N GLU A 46 -2.31 -19.98 -14.58
CA GLU A 46 -2.89 -19.98 -15.93
C GLU A 46 -4.41 -20.02 -15.81
N ASP A 47 -5.13 -19.35 -16.72
CA ASP A 47 -6.60 -19.30 -16.74
C ASP A 47 -7.23 -18.94 -15.37
N ARG A 48 -6.59 -18.02 -14.64
CA ARG A 48 -6.98 -17.56 -13.29
C ARG A 48 -6.99 -18.69 -12.25
N LYS A 49 -6.20 -19.74 -12.46
CA LYS A 49 -5.97 -20.83 -11.51
C LYS A 49 -4.51 -20.90 -11.13
N LEU A 50 -4.26 -21.07 -9.84
CA LEU A 50 -2.94 -21.28 -9.27
C LEU A 50 -2.75 -22.78 -9.02
N VAL A 51 -1.64 -23.33 -9.53
CA VAL A 51 -1.16 -24.68 -9.18
C VAL A 51 -0.13 -24.53 -8.07
N ALA A 52 -0.43 -25.08 -6.89
CA ALA A 52 0.45 -25.00 -5.73
C ALA A 52 1.55 -26.08 -5.76
N ALA A 53 2.54 -25.95 -4.88
CA ALA A 53 3.69 -26.88 -4.80
C ALA A 53 3.28 -28.34 -4.50
N ASP A 54 2.18 -28.55 -3.77
CA ASP A 54 1.62 -29.87 -3.48
C ASP A 54 0.78 -30.45 -4.64
N GLY A 55 0.69 -29.74 -5.78
CA GLY A 55 -0.10 -30.11 -6.95
C GLY A 55 -1.58 -29.76 -6.86
N SER A 56 -2.04 -29.16 -5.75
CA SER A 56 -3.42 -28.70 -5.64
C SER A 56 -3.68 -27.47 -6.53
N VAL A 57 -4.92 -27.36 -7.02
CA VAL A 57 -5.33 -26.29 -7.94
C VAL A 57 -6.38 -25.42 -7.26
N HIS A 58 -6.16 -24.11 -7.25
CA HIS A 58 -7.03 -23.13 -6.58
C HIS A 58 -7.40 -22.02 -7.54
N ASP A 59 -8.64 -21.52 -7.45
CA ASP A 59 -9.01 -20.32 -8.18
C ASP A 59 -8.25 -19.12 -7.60
N LEU A 60 -7.66 -18.29 -8.47
CA LEU A 60 -6.82 -17.18 -8.04
C LEU A 60 -7.59 -16.16 -7.18
N VAL A 61 -8.90 -16.05 -7.39
CA VAL A 61 -9.79 -15.21 -6.57
C VAL A 61 -9.91 -15.69 -5.11
N GLN A 62 -9.53 -16.93 -4.80
CA GLN A 62 -9.50 -17.49 -3.44
C GLN A 62 -8.13 -17.30 -2.77
N ILE A 63 -7.15 -16.79 -3.50
CA ILE A 63 -5.81 -16.51 -2.99
C ILE A 63 -5.76 -15.05 -2.55
N ARG A 64 -5.28 -14.82 -1.33
CA ARG A 64 -5.04 -13.47 -0.79
C ARG A 64 -3.63 -13.00 -1.13
N ARG A 65 -2.64 -13.89 -1.00
CA ARG A 65 -1.24 -13.53 -1.14
C ARG A 65 -0.37 -14.71 -1.55
N ILE A 66 0.67 -14.44 -2.31
CA ILE A 66 1.78 -15.35 -2.59
C ILE A 66 3.03 -14.75 -1.96
N GLU A 67 3.62 -15.39 -0.96
CA GLU A 67 4.82 -14.94 -0.26
C GLU A 67 6.02 -15.76 -0.71
N TYR A 68 7.14 -15.10 -1.01
CA TYR A 68 8.41 -15.75 -1.36
C TYR A 68 9.47 -15.63 -0.26
N ASP A 69 9.17 -14.96 0.85
CA ASP A 69 10.07 -14.74 2.01
C ASP A 69 11.42 -14.13 1.62
N ARG A 70 11.41 -13.15 0.69
CA ARG A 70 12.63 -12.47 0.22
C ARG A 70 12.73 -11.08 0.81
N PRO A 71 13.87 -10.72 1.42
CA PRO A 71 14.05 -9.42 2.06
C PRO A 71 14.03 -8.30 1.02
N VAL A 72 13.28 -7.25 1.30
CA VAL A 72 13.23 -6.03 0.49
C VAL A 72 14.39 -5.12 0.87
N ARG A 73 15.14 -4.63 -0.12
CA ARG A 73 16.24 -3.69 0.07
C ARG A 73 16.22 -2.65 -1.03
N GLU A 74 16.13 -1.38 -0.66
CA GLU A 74 16.25 -0.32 -1.66
C GLU A 74 17.58 -0.42 -2.43
N PRO A 75 17.57 -0.26 -3.75
CA PRO A 75 18.77 -0.32 -4.56
C PRO A 75 19.65 0.89 -4.28
N ALA A 76 20.97 0.70 -4.41
CA ALA A 76 21.93 1.79 -4.39
C ALA A 76 21.54 2.88 -5.40
N ARG A 77 21.70 4.15 -5.01
CA ARG A 77 21.25 5.30 -5.82
C ARG A 77 21.88 5.31 -7.21
N ASP A 78 23.13 4.92 -7.35
CA ASP A 78 23.80 4.88 -8.66
C ASP A 78 23.32 3.71 -9.54
N ALA A 79 22.86 2.62 -8.92
CA ALA A 79 22.30 1.47 -9.62
C ALA A 79 20.88 1.76 -10.14
N ALA A 80 20.09 2.47 -9.35
CA ALA A 80 18.75 2.92 -9.69
C ALA A 80 18.62 4.43 -9.37
N PRO A 81 19.07 5.31 -10.28
CA PRO A 81 19.12 6.76 -10.06
C PRO A 81 17.74 7.41 -10.06
N VAL A 82 16.69 6.70 -10.49
CA VAL A 82 15.34 7.23 -10.56
C VAL A 82 14.41 6.46 -9.65
N ARG A 83 13.55 7.19 -8.93
CA ARG A 83 12.31 6.68 -8.33
C ARG A 83 11.15 7.34 -9.06
N LEU A 84 10.32 6.52 -9.70
CA LEU A 84 9.07 6.97 -10.33
C LEU A 84 7.90 6.55 -9.47
N GLU A 85 6.91 7.42 -9.31
CA GLU A 85 5.65 7.17 -8.62
C GLU A 85 4.49 7.41 -9.58
N MET A 86 3.58 6.44 -9.66
CA MET A 86 2.40 6.45 -10.55
C MET A 86 1.14 6.86 -9.78
N ALA A 87 0.05 7.16 -10.50
CA ALA A 87 -1.21 7.60 -9.91
C ALA A 87 -1.87 6.51 -9.02
N SER A 88 -1.57 5.24 -9.26
CA SER A 88 -1.97 4.08 -8.44
C SER A 88 -1.18 3.97 -7.14
N GLY A 89 -0.20 4.85 -6.93
CA GLY A 89 0.81 4.78 -5.88
C GLY A 89 1.89 3.74 -6.14
N ASP A 90 1.87 3.04 -7.28
CA ASP A 90 2.96 2.14 -7.68
C ASP A 90 4.28 2.92 -7.78
N VAL A 91 5.38 2.23 -7.46
CA VAL A 91 6.72 2.84 -7.40
C VAL A 91 7.69 1.99 -8.18
N VAL A 92 8.50 2.61 -9.04
CA VAL A 92 9.53 1.91 -9.82
C VAL A 92 10.89 2.53 -9.57
N TYR A 93 11.85 1.72 -9.12
CA TYR A 93 13.26 2.09 -9.04
C TYR A 93 14.00 1.63 -10.29
N GLY A 94 14.71 2.53 -10.97
CA GLY A 94 15.41 2.16 -12.20
C GLY A 94 16.22 3.26 -12.86
N LYS A 95 16.48 3.05 -14.16
CA LYS A 95 17.16 3.98 -15.07
C LYS A 95 16.22 4.39 -16.19
N ILE A 96 16.26 5.66 -16.59
CA ILE A 96 15.58 6.14 -17.79
C ILE A 96 16.29 5.56 -19.02
N ALA A 97 15.54 4.86 -19.86
CA ALA A 97 16.01 4.37 -21.16
C ALA A 97 15.59 5.28 -22.32
N GLY A 98 14.64 6.17 -22.09
CA GLY A 98 14.18 7.18 -23.04
C GLY A 98 12.66 7.29 -23.06
N SER A 99 12.13 7.89 -24.11
CA SER A 99 10.69 7.85 -24.42
C SER A 99 10.40 6.79 -25.49
N GLU A 100 9.21 6.20 -25.45
CA GLU A 100 8.69 5.33 -26.51
C GLU A 100 7.28 5.77 -26.94
N ASP A 101 6.73 5.12 -27.96
CA ASP A 101 5.37 5.34 -28.46
C ASP A 101 5.04 6.80 -28.77
N MET A 102 5.76 7.39 -29.74
CA MET A 102 5.58 8.79 -30.13
C MET A 102 5.66 9.75 -28.93
N VAL A 103 6.49 9.40 -27.93
CA VAL A 103 6.71 10.17 -26.71
C VAL A 103 5.48 10.25 -25.79
N GLN A 104 4.66 9.22 -25.80
CA GLN A 104 3.57 9.10 -24.82
C GLN A 104 4.01 8.39 -23.53
N HIS A 105 5.08 7.60 -23.61
CA HIS A 105 5.54 6.78 -22.50
C HIS A 105 6.98 7.12 -22.13
N LEU A 106 7.26 7.10 -20.82
CA LEU A 106 8.59 7.00 -20.26
C LEU A 106 8.97 5.53 -20.20
N LEU A 107 10.14 5.21 -20.75
CA LEU A 107 10.69 3.89 -20.63
C LEU A 107 11.71 3.81 -19.49
N LEU A 108 11.46 2.92 -18.54
CA LEU A 108 12.36 2.59 -17.45
C LEU A 108 12.94 1.18 -17.60
N LEU A 109 14.21 1.05 -17.25
CA LEU A 109 14.83 -0.24 -16.90
C LEU A 109 14.88 -0.32 -15.38
N GLY A 110 13.89 -0.99 -14.80
CA GLY A 110 13.78 -1.26 -13.38
C GLY A 110 14.83 -2.28 -12.92
N ALA A 111 15.38 -2.08 -11.72
CA ALA A 111 16.44 -2.96 -11.21
C ALA A 111 15.93 -4.40 -10.98
N ALA A 112 14.75 -4.55 -10.36
CA ALA A 112 14.06 -5.83 -10.22
C ALA A 112 12.93 -6.03 -11.24
N ALA A 113 12.28 -4.94 -11.67
CA ALA A 113 11.09 -4.97 -12.53
C ALA A 113 11.37 -5.24 -14.02
N GLY A 114 12.63 -5.12 -14.46
CA GLY A 114 12.95 -5.22 -15.89
C GLY A 114 12.46 -4.01 -16.70
N LYS A 115 12.08 -4.23 -17.96
CA LYS A 115 11.62 -3.15 -18.85
C LYS A 115 10.17 -2.77 -18.49
N VAL A 116 9.94 -1.49 -18.15
CA VAL A 116 8.60 -0.95 -17.82
C VAL A 116 8.34 0.34 -18.58
N GLY A 117 7.28 0.36 -19.39
CA GLY A 117 6.80 1.56 -20.09
C GLY A 117 5.63 2.20 -19.34
N VAL A 118 5.80 3.45 -18.90
CA VAL A 118 4.80 4.18 -18.09
C VAL A 118 4.31 5.41 -18.85
N PRO A 119 3.00 5.60 -19.05
CA PRO A 119 2.44 6.82 -19.63
C PRO A 119 2.78 8.06 -18.81
N TYR A 120 3.13 9.17 -19.46
CA TYR A 120 3.41 10.42 -18.74
C TYR A 120 2.18 10.93 -17.96
N ASP A 121 0.97 10.72 -18.49
CA ASP A 121 -0.29 11.12 -17.86
C ASP A 121 -0.75 10.18 -16.72
N ARG A 122 0.01 9.12 -16.46
CA ARG A 122 -0.15 8.23 -15.30
C ARG A 122 1.01 8.31 -14.31
N THR A 123 1.99 9.16 -14.60
CA THR A 123 3.11 9.42 -13.68
C THR A 123 2.73 10.59 -12.79
N LEU A 124 2.96 10.51 -11.48
CA LEU A 124 2.81 11.64 -10.55
C LEU A 124 4.14 12.36 -10.32
N VAL A 125 5.18 11.57 -10.04
CA VAL A 125 6.50 12.09 -9.66
C VAL A 125 7.60 11.24 -10.28
N LEU A 126 8.60 11.92 -10.84
CA LEU A 126 9.89 11.33 -11.17
C LEU A 126 10.96 12.03 -10.33
N LEU A 127 11.69 11.29 -9.50
CA LEU A 127 12.72 11.82 -8.61
C LEU A 127 14.11 11.28 -9.00
N MET A 128 15.08 12.18 -9.12
CA MET A 128 16.49 11.85 -9.30
C MET A 128 17.15 11.61 -7.94
N ARG A 129 17.32 10.33 -7.58
CA ARG A 129 17.86 9.89 -6.27
C ARG A 129 19.33 10.22 -6.09
N THR A 130 20.08 10.39 -7.18
CA THR A 130 21.50 10.77 -7.16
C THR A 130 21.72 12.24 -6.83
N HIS A 131 20.66 13.06 -6.82
CA HIS A 131 20.79 14.45 -6.41
C HIS A 131 21.02 14.56 -4.89
N PRO A 132 21.93 15.44 -4.42
CA PRO A 132 22.25 15.56 -2.98
C PRO A 132 21.05 15.95 -2.11
N SER A 133 20.22 16.88 -2.59
CA SER A 133 18.99 17.30 -1.95
C SER A 133 17.84 16.36 -2.36
N VAL A 134 17.62 15.33 -1.55
CA VAL A 134 16.58 14.29 -1.75
C VAL A 134 15.24 14.65 -1.10
N ASP A 135 15.11 15.89 -0.61
CA ASP A 135 13.86 16.39 -0.05
C ASP A 135 12.70 16.13 -1.03
N PRO A 136 11.49 15.82 -0.53
CA PRO A 136 10.34 15.71 -1.38
C PRO A 136 10.22 16.98 -2.25
N LEU A 137 9.90 16.79 -3.54
CA LEU A 137 9.72 17.92 -4.44
C LEU A 137 8.63 18.85 -3.87
N PRO A 138 8.76 20.18 -4.02
CA PRO A 138 7.75 21.13 -3.55
C PRO A 138 6.33 20.75 -3.98
N VAL A 139 5.34 20.98 -3.12
CA VAL A 139 3.93 20.72 -3.45
C VAL A 139 3.49 21.69 -4.56
N ARG A 140 2.61 21.21 -5.45
CA ARG A 140 2.07 21.99 -6.55
C ARG A 140 1.16 23.10 -6.02
N GLU A 141 1.29 24.31 -6.57
CA GLU A 141 0.33 25.40 -6.33
C GLU A 141 -0.90 25.24 -7.24
N GLU A 142 -2.10 25.61 -6.77
CA GLU A 142 -3.37 25.45 -7.51
C GLU A 142 -3.35 26.08 -8.93
N LYS A 143 -2.60 27.17 -9.10
CA LYS A 143 -2.52 27.89 -10.38
C LYS A 143 -1.69 27.17 -11.46
N GLN A 144 -0.91 26.16 -11.08
CA GLN A 144 -0.04 25.44 -11.99
C GLN A 144 -0.84 24.35 -12.70
N ILE A 145 -0.78 24.29 -14.03
CA ILE A 145 -1.58 23.38 -14.86
C ILE A 145 -0.69 22.41 -15.65
N GLY A 146 0.54 22.81 -15.98
CA GLY A 146 1.52 21.96 -16.68
C GLY A 146 2.25 20.95 -15.80
N ASP A 147 3.25 20.30 -16.39
CA ASP A 147 4.27 19.56 -15.67
C ASP A 147 5.30 20.54 -15.10
N LEU A 148 5.96 20.18 -13.99
CA LEU A 148 6.91 21.02 -13.27
C LEU A 148 8.26 20.32 -13.17
N ALA A 149 9.26 20.80 -13.91
CA ALA A 149 10.63 20.33 -13.80
C ALA A 149 11.40 21.15 -12.75
N TYR A 150 12.00 20.46 -11.78
CA TYR A 150 12.85 21.06 -10.75
C TYR A 150 14.30 20.85 -11.13
N VAL A 151 15.02 21.94 -11.42
CA VAL A 151 16.37 21.91 -11.96
C VAL A 151 17.33 22.57 -10.98
N ALA A 152 18.46 21.92 -10.71
CA ALA A 152 19.53 22.44 -9.90
C ALA A 152 20.15 23.70 -10.54
N ASP A 153 20.28 24.75 -9.72
CA ASP A 153 20.88 26.02 -10.07
C ASP A 153 21.73 26.53 -8.89
N GLY A 154 22.98 26.04 -8.81
CA GLY A 154 23.85 26.27 -7.66
C GLY A 154 23.26 25.67 -6.38
N GLU A 155 23.14 26.48 -5.33
CA GLU A 155 22.48 26.10 -4.06
C GLU A 155 20.94 26.19 -4.12
N LYS A 156 20.38 26.72 -5.22
CA LYS A 156 18.93 26.90 -5.39
C LYS A 156 18.37 25.87 -6.38
N SER A 157 17.05 25.85 -6.48
CA SER A 157 16.32 25.10 -7.50
C SER A 157 15.46 26.06 -8.32
N ALA A 158 15.55 25.93 -9.65
CA ALA A 158 14.64 26.58 -10.58
C ALA A 158 13.46 25.64 -10.86
N THR A 159 12.25 26.19 -10.93
CA THR A 159 11.04 25.46 -11.34
C THR A 159 10.65 25.91 -12.74
N LEU A 160 10.55 24.96 -13.66
CA LEU A 160 10.19 25.20 -15.05
C LEU A 160 8.83 24.53 -15.31
N GLU A 161 7.80 25.34 -15.52
CA GLU A 161 6.47 24.84 -15.93
C GLU A 161 6.44 24.60 -17.44
N GLY A 162 5.82 23.50 -17.87
CA GLY A 162 5.74 23.18 -19.29
C GLY A 162 5.44 21.72 -19.56
N SER A 163 6.03 21.18 -20.62
CA SER A 163 5.76 19.82 -21.08
C SER A 163 7.01 19.09 -21.60
N ILE A 164 6.95 17.77 -21.50
CA ILE A 164 8.00 16.88 -21.98
C ILE A 164 7.88 16.71 -23.49
N GLU A 165 9.01 16.89 -24.19
CA GLU A 165 9.13 16.57 -25.61
C GLU A 165 9.79 15.23 -25.84
N GLU A 166 10.78 14.85 -25.03
CA GLU A 166 11.49 13.58 -25.13
C GLU A 166 12.43 13.33 -23.95
N PHE A 167 12.45 12.11 -23.44
CA PHE A 167 13.51 11.59 -22.61
C PHE A 167 14.53 10.81 -23.45
N THR A 168 15.79 11.02 -23.12
CA THR A 168 16.92 10.19 -23.55
C THR A 168 17.62 9.67 -22.31
N THR A 169 18.71 8.92 -22.48
CA THR A 169 19.45 8.34 -21.36
C THR A 169 20.21 9.37 -20.53
N ASP A 170 20.42 10.59 -21.03
CA ASP A 170 21.23 11.63 -20.38
C ASP A 170 20.53 13.00 -20.22
N LYS A 171 19.41 13.24 -20.90
CA LYS A 171 18.65 14.50 -20.83
C LYS A 171 17.16 14.32 -21.07
N VAL A 172 16.39 15.32 -20.65
CA VAL A 172 14.99 15.55 -21.06
C VAL A 172 14.92 16.80 -21.94
N ARG A 173 14.28 16.68 -23.11
CA ARG A 173 13.88 17.80 -23.95
C ARG A 173 12.54 18.32 -23.43
N TRP A 174 12.47 19.62 -23.25
CA TRP A 174 11.37 20.27 -22.54
C TRP A 174 10.91 21.51 -23.30
N THR A 175 9.59 21.69 -23.39
CA THR A 175 8.99 22.96 -23.82
C THR A 175 8.65 23.75 -22.57
N TRP A 176 9.45 24.78 -22.28
CA TRP A 176 9.27 25.69 -21.16
C TRP A 176 8.23 26.76 -21.51
N GLU A 177 7.20 26.89 -20.68
CA GLU A 177 6.10 27.84 -20.88
C GLU A 177 6.24 28.99 -19.87
N VAL A 178 6.32 30.22 -20.39
CA VAL A 178 6.44 31.45 -19.59
C VAL A 178 5.42 32.47 -20.11
N GLY A 179 4.29 32.58 -19.42
CA GLY A 179 3.15 33.35 -19.94
C GLY A 179 2.65 32.73 -21.26
N GLU A 180 2.63 33.52 -22.34
CA GLU A 180 2.25 33.03 -23.67
C GLU A 180 3.44 32.49 -24.49
N GLU A 181 4.68 32.69 -24.02
CA GLU A 181 5.88 32.26 -24.73
C GLU A 181 6.20 30.79 -24.47
N LYS A 182 6.61 30.07 -25.53
CA LYS A 182 7.09 28.69 -25.44
C LYS A 182 8.52 28.60 -25.94
N LYS A 183 9.42 28.06 -25.10
CA LYS A 183 10.84 27.89 -25.42
C LYS A 183 11.27 26.43 -25.28
N LYS A 184 11.82 25.86 -26.35
CA LYS A 184 12.40 24.51 -26.31
C LYS A 184 13.79 24.56 -25.68
N ILE A 185 14.01 23.75 -24.66
CA ILE A 185 15.28 23.61 -23.93
C ILE A 185 15.63 22.12 -23.76
N SER A 186 16.88 21.85 -23.42
CA SER A 186 17.34 20.52 -23.02
C SER A 186 17.89 20.60 -21.60
N ILE A 187 17.34 19.78 -20.70
CA ILE A 187 17.73 19.71 -19.30
C ILE A 187 18.55 18.42 -19.12
N PRO A 188 19.86 18.51 -18.82
CA PRO A 188 20.65 17.33 -18.47
C PRO A 188 20.07 16.64 -17.23
N LEU A 189 19.95 15.31 -17.25
CA LEU A 189 19.43 14.55 -16.10
C LEU A 189 20.28 14.75 -14.84
N ALA A 190 21.59 14.98 -14.99
CA ALA A 190 22.49 15.30 -13.89
C ALA A 190 22.15 16.63 -13.17
N ARG A 191 21.41 17.53 -13.84
CA ARG A 191 20.90 18.78 -13.26
C ARG A 191 19.45 18.68 -12.80
N LEU A 192 18.73 17.62 -13.16
CA LEU A 192 17.35 17.45 -12.80
C LEU A 192 17.28 16.95 -11.34
N ARG A 193 16.47 17.59 -10.50
CA ARG A 193 16.07 17.02 -9.19
C ARG A 193 14.89 16.07 -9.35
N GLY A 194 13.96 16.44 -10.21
CA GLY A 194 12.80 15.62 -10.53
C GLY A 194 11.76 16.40 -11.31
N ILE A 195 10.67 15.71 -11.64
CA ILE A 195 9.50 16.26 -12.31
C ILE A 195 8.27 15.89 -11.51
N ARG A 196 7.41 16.87 -11.25
CA ARG A 196 6.03 16.64 -10.84
C ARG A 196 5.14 16.80 -12.05
N PHE A 197 4.36 15.78 -12.35
CA PHE A 197 3.48 15.77 -13.52
C PHE A 197 2.15 16.43 -13.19
N ARG A 198 1.37 16.76 -14.22
CA ARG A 198 -0.03 17.12 -14.07
C ARG A 198 -0.81 16.04 -13.33
N ILE A 199 -1.69 16.48 -12.42
CA ILE A 199 -2.54 15.55 -11.66
C ILE A 199 -3.60 15.01 -12.60
N VAL A 200 -3.71 13.68 -12.64
CA VAL A 200 -4.77 12.95 -13.33
C VAL A 200 -5.44 12.06 -12.28
N PRO A 201 -6.78 11.94 -12.27
CA PRO A 201 -7.45 11.01 -11.38
C PRO A 201 -6.90 9.59 -11.51
N ALA A 202 -6.80 8.88 -10.39
CA ALA A 202 -6.49 7.45 -10.40
C ALA A 202 -7.48 6.71 -11.33
N PRO A 203 -7.02 5.68 -12.06
CA PRO A 203 -7.89 4.86 -12.88
C PRO A 203 -8.90 4.13 -11.99
N GLU A 204 -10.06 3.83 -12.56
CA GLU A 204 -10.98 2.90 -11.91
C GLU A 204 -10.30 1.53 -11.76
N GLU A 205 -10.51 0.88 -10.62
CA GLU A 205 -10.01 -0.47 -10.43
C GLU A 205 -10.65 -1.42 -11.47
N PRO A 206 -9.85 -2.29 -12.08
CA PRO A 206 -10.28 -3.14 -13.18
C PRO A 206 -11.20 -4.25 -12.67
N SER A 207 -12.14 -4.68 -13.53
CA SER A 207 -12.90 -5.89 -13.25
C SER A 207 -12.00 -7.12 -13.38
N GLY A 208 -11.74 -7.83 -12.28
CA GLY A 208 -10.90 -9.03 -12.32
C GLY A 208 -10.13 -9.29 -11.04
N VAL A 209 -9.06 -10.06 -11.16
CA VAL A 209 -8.05 -10.18 -10.10
C VAL A 209 -6.97 -9.15 -10.38
N LEU A 210 -6.83 -8.20 -9.47
CA LEU A 210 -5.73 -7.26 -9.42
C LEU A 210 -4.59 -7.91 -8.64
N ALA A 211 -3.41 -7.97 -9.24
CA ALA A 211 -2.18 -8.43 -8.60
C ALA A 211 -1.25 -7.24 -8.37
N ARG A 212 -0.87 -7.03 -7.11
CA ARG A 212 0.13 -6.05 -6.71
C ARG A 212 1.43 -6.79 -6.40
N PHE A 213 2.43 -6.59 -7.24
CA PHE A 213 3.75 -7.20 -7.12
C PHE A 213 4.66 -6.29 -6.32
N TYR A 214 5.24 -6.82 -5.25
CA TYR A 214 6.23 -6.14 -4.44
C TYR A 214 7.57 -6.80 -4.66
N LEU A 215 8.54 -6.01 -5.12
CA LEU A 215 9.82 -6.52 -5.57
C LEU A 215 10.90 -6.39 -4.50
N VAL A 216 11.94 -7.20 -4.61
CA VAL A 216 13.07 -7.22 -3.69
C VAL A 216 13.85 -5.90 -3.64
N ASP A 217 13.67 -5.02 -4.63
CA ASP A 217 14.27 -3.68 -4.69
C ASP A 217 13.37 -2.57 -4.09
N GLY A 218 12.19 -2.94 -3.56
CA GLY A 218 11.20 -2.00 -3.03
C GLY A 218 10.29 -1.37 -4.08
N SER A 219 10.44 -1.72 -5.36
CA SER A 219 9.45 -1.37 -6.38
C SER A 219 8.12 -2.08 -6.12
N ARG A 220 7.02 -1.42 -6.47
CA ARG A 220 5.66 -1.95 -6.47
C ARG A 220 5.04 -1.73 -7.84
N LEU A 221 4.47 -2.79 -8.42
CA LEU A 221 3.77 -2.74 -9.70
C LEU A 221 2.44 -3.46 -9.60
N SER A 222 1.36 -2.81 -10.03
CA SER A 222 0.01 -3.35 -10.00
C SER A 222 -0.46 -3.68 -11.42
N GLY A 223 -1.14 -4.80 -11.59
CA GLY A 223 -1.64 -5.20 -12.89
C GLY A 223 -2.68 -6.31 -12.85
N VAL A 224 -3.26 -6.59 -14.00
CA VAL A 224 -4.37 -7.54 -14.16
C VAL A 224 -3.95 -8.77 -14.92
N ASP A 225 -4.76 -9.83 -14.75
CA ASP A 225 -4.61 -11.11 -15.42
C ASP A 225 -3.20 -11.70 -15.27
N PRO A 226 -2.69 -11.82 -14.02
CA PRO A 226 -1.36 -12.37 -13.80
C PRO A 226 -1.30 -13.84 -14.24
N THR A 227 -0.22 -14.17 -14.93
CA THR A 227 0.18 -15.54 -15.27
C THR A 227 1.56 -15.81 -14.70
N LEU A 228 1.84 -17.06 -14.36
CA LEU A 228 3.15 -17.51 -13.90
C LEU A 228 3.50 -18.79 -14.66
N SER A 229 4.58 -18.74 -15.41
CA SER A 229 5.12 -19.88 -16.15
C SER A 229 6.64 -19.79 -16.19
N ASP A 230 7.33 -20.91 -16.01
CA ASP A 230 8.80 -21.00 -15.99
C ASP A 230 9.48 -19.96 -15.06
N GLY A 231 8.87 -19.70 -13.90
CA GLY A 231 9.39 -18.74 -12.91
C GLY A 231 9.34 -17.28 -13.38
N VAL A 232 8.48 -16.95 -14.35
CA VAL A 232 8.26 -15.59 -14.84
C VAL A 232 6.78 -15.24 -14.72
N TYR A 233 6.52 -14.16 -14.01
CA TYR A 233 5.22 -13.51 -14.01
C TYR A 233 5.04 -12.68 -15.27
N ARG A 234 3.86 -12.77 -15.89
CA ARG A 234 3.39 -11.81 -16.89
C ARG A 234 2.02 -11.28 -16.54
N PHE A 235 1.82 -9.99 -16.71
CA PHE A 235 0.55 -9.32 -16.43
C PHE A 235 0.45 -8.02 -17.23
N ARG A 236 -0.77 -7.53 -17.39
CA ARG A 236 -1.01 -6.22 -18.02
C ARG A 236 -0.92 -5.14 -16.95
N LEU A 237 -0.06 -4.14 -17.13
CA LEU A 237 0.12 -3.05 -16.17
C LEU A 237 -1.19 -2.28 -15.99
N LEU A 238 -1.56 -1.97 -14.73
CA LEU A 238 -2.81 -1.26 -14.42
C LEU A 238 -2.85 0.12 -15.08
N GLU A 239 -1.74 0.85 -14.98
CA GLU A 239 -1.61 2.24 -15.42
C GLU A 239 -0.72 2.41 -16.65
N GLY A 240 -0.60 1.40 -17.50
CA GLY A 240 0.28 1.52 -18.66
C GLY A 240 -0.06 0.64 -19.84
N LYS A 241 0.90 0.59 -20.75
CA LYS A 241 0.74 -0.11 -22.02
C LYS A 241 1.64 -1.34 -22.05
N GLY A 242 1.03 -2.45 -22.47
CA GLY A 242 1.71 -3.71 -22.70
C GLY A 242 1.79 -4.60 -21.46
N ASP A 243 2.37 -5.78 -21.70
CA ASP A 243 2.59 -6.77 -20.66
C ASP A 243 3.96 -6.53 -20.02
N VAL A 244 3.98 -6.58 -18.69
CA VAL A 244 5.21 -6.55 -17.90
C VAL A 244 5.61 -7.99 -17.61
N SER A 245 6.91 -8.28 -17.71
CA SER A 245 7.47 -9.59 -17.35
C SER A 245 8.43 -9.43 -16.18
N ILE A 246 8.15 -10.13 -15.07
CA ILE A 246 8.97 -10.08 -13.85
C ILE A 246 9.42 -11.48 -13.51
N SER A 247 10.72 -11.69 -13.28
CA SER A 247 11.19 -12.96 -12.74
C SER A 247 10.59 -13.15 -11.35
N ALA A 248 9.97 -14.31 -11.11
CA ALA A 248 9.47 -14.68 -9.80
C ALA A 248 10.56 -14.53 -8.73
N ALA A 249 11.84 -14.76 -9.05
CA ALA A 249 13.00 -14.58 -8.17
C ALA A 249 13.19 -13.14 -7.64
N ASN A 250 12.67 -12.15 -8.36
CA ASN A 250 12.72 -10.73 -7.99
C ASN A 250 11.50 -10.28 -7.18
N VAL A 251 10.53 -11.17 -6.95
CA VAL A 251 9.31 -10.89 -6.20
C VAL A 251 9.54 -11.24 -4.73
N SER A 252 9.17 -10.32 -3.83
CA SER A 252 9.10 -10.57 -2.39
C SER A 252 7.77 -11.23 -2.04
N HIS A 253 6.67 -10.66 -2.53
CA HIS A 253 5.34 -11.23 -2.46
C HIS A 253 4.40 -10.58 -3.49
N VAL A 254 3.23 -11.18 -3.68
CA VAL A 254 2.15 -10.69 -4.52
C VAL A 254 0.87 -10.63 -3.69
N ASP A 255 0.24 -9.46 -3.61
CA ASP A 255 -1.10 -9.31 -3.06
C ASP A 255 -2.13 -9.44 -4.17
N LEU A 256 -3.17 -10.23 -3.91
CA LEU A 256 -4.25 -10.48 -4.85
C LEU A 256 -5.52 -9.83 -4.29
N SER A 257 -6.11 -8.93 -5.05
CA SER A 257 -7.39 -8.29 -4.75
C SER A 257 -8.38 -8.62 -5.84
N SER A 258 -9.64 -8.77 -5.48
CA SER A 258 -10.71 -9.05 -6.43
C SER A 258 -12.05 -8.66 -5.85
N ASP A 259 -13.09 -8.85 -6.64
CA ASP A 259 -14.46 -8.79 -6.15
C ASP A 259 -14.74 -9.68 -4.92
N LEU A 260 -13.93 -10.71 -4.61
CA LEU A 260 -14.09 -11.53 -3.40
C LEU A 260 -13.35 -10.97 -2.17
N LEU A 261 -12.33 -10.14 -2.37
CA LEU A 261 -11.48 -9.59 -1.32
C LEU A 261 -10.95 -8.21 -1.74
N LEU A 262 -11.18 -7.23 -0.88
CA LEU A 262 -10.75 -5.87 -1.08
C LEU A 262 -10.01 -5.36 0.16
N PHE A 263 -8.80 -4.84 0.00
CA PHE A 263 -8.12 -4.13 1.08
C PHE A 263 -8.66 -2.71 1.17
N LEU A 264 -9.01 -2.27 2.38
CA LEU A 264 -9.58 -0.93 2.57
C LEU A 264 -8.56 0.19 2.33
N SER A 265 -7.26 -0.12 2.37
CA SER A 265 -6.20 0.82 2.01
C SER A 265 -6.12 1.10 0.51
N ASP A 266 -6.76 0.28 -0.32
CA ASP A 266 -6.89 0.50 -1.76
C ASP A 266 -8.13 1.32 -2.13
N GLU A 267 -9.01 1.58 -1.18
CA GLU A 267 -10.26 2.30 -1.39
C GLU A 267 -10.18 3.76 -0.95
N GLU A 268 -11.01 4.58 -1.58
CA GLU A 268 -11.28 5.94 -1.11
C GLU A 268 -12.43 5.91 -0.11
N PRO A 269 -12.21 6.36 1.13
CA PRO A 269 -13.32 6.54 2.07
C PRO A 269 -14.34 7.54 1.49
N VAL A 270 -15.62 7.24 1.62
CA VAL A 270 -16.71 8.16 1.26
C VAL A 270 -16.86 9.30 2.27
N GLU A 271 -16.32 9.12 3.48
CA GLU A 271 -16.25 10.13 4.52
C GLU A 271 -14.99 9.92 5.37
N VAL A 272 -14.32 11.03 5.71
CA VAL A 272 -13.14 11.06 6.58
C VAL A 272 -13.40 12.12 7.65
N ALA A 273 -13.34 11.71 8.92
CA ALA A 273 -13.41 12.61 10.06
C ALA A 273 -12.18 12.41 10.95
N GLU A 274 -11.33 13.43 11.02
CA GLU A 274 -10.08 13.42 11.77
C GLU A 274 -10.01 14.67 12.63
N ARG A 275 -9.56 14.54 13.88
CA ARG A 275 -9.36 15.70 14.75
C ARG A 275 -7.94 16.23 14.57
N ASN A 276 -7.82 17.42 13.98
CA ASN A 276 -6.54 18.09 13.81
C ASN A 276 -6.25 19.03 15.00
N PHE A 277 -5.05 18.94 15.57
CA PHE A 277 -4.59 19.87 16.59
C PHE A 277 -4.34 21.27 15.99
N ILE A 278 -4.95 22.29 16.59
CA ILE A 278 -4.84 23.69 16.14
C ILE A 278 -3.40 24.18 16.32
N GLY A 279 -2.71 24.54 15.22
CA GLY A 279 -1.46 25.31 15.25
C GLY A 279 -0.26 24.74 14.49
N LEU A 280 -0.35 23.54 13.89
CA LEU A 280 0.73 23.00 13.05
C LEU A 280 0.38 23.14 11.55
N PRO A 281 1.33 23.60 10.71
CA PRO A 281 1.13 23.65 9.27
C PRO A 281 1.27 22.23 8.69
N HIS A 282 0.33 21.87 7.81
CA HIS A 282 0.12 20.58 7.11
C HIS A 282 -0.78 19.59 7.87
N GLY A 283 -2.00 19.41 7.34
CA GLY A 283 -3.01 18.50 7.86
C GLY A 283 -2.50 17.07 7.88
N TYR A 284 -2.64 16.42 9.02
CA TYR A 284 -2.27 15.04 9.20
C TYR A 284 -3.43 14.15 8.78
N SER A 285 -3.41 13.67 7.53
CA SER A 285 -4.36 12.68 7.05
C SER A 285 -3.89 11.27 7.35
N PHE A 286 -4.83 10.33 7.42
CA PHE A 286 -4.53 8.90 7.41
C PHE A 286 -3.57 8.54 6.27
N GLN A 287 -2.80 7.48 6.51
CA GLN A 287 -1.80 6.98 5.58
C GLN A 287 -2.22 5.58 5.10
N ARG A 288 -2.08 5.36 3.79
CA ARG A 288 -2.30 4.06 3.17
C ARG A 288 -1.01 3.27 3.13
N ASP A 289 -1.09 2.00 3.50
CA ASP A 289 0.01 1.02 3.45
C ASP A 289 1.26 1.48 4.22
N ARG A 290 1.06 2.40 5.17
CA ARG A 290 2.07 3.04 6.01
C ARG A 290 1.47 3.34 7.36
N THR A 291 2.34 3.46 8.34
CA THR A 291 2.01 4.06 9.63
C THR A 291 1.62 5.52 9.45
N PHE A 292 0.92 6.10 10.43
CA PHE A 292 0.59 7.53 10.41
C PHE A 292 1.85 8.41 10.29
N SER A 293 2.95 7.97 10.89
CA SER A 293 4.28 8.59 10.78
C SER A 293 4.95 8.44 9.39
N GLY A 294 4.30 7.79 8.42
CA GLY A 294 4.78 7.58 7.05
C GLY A 294 5.77 6.42 6.87
N GLY A 295 6.14 5.74 7.96
CA GLY A 295 7.01 4.55 7.96
C GLY A 295 6.28 3.24 7.65
N PRO A 296 7.01 2.12 7.46
CA PRO A 296 6.43 0.80 7.21
C PRO A 296 5.53 0.32 8.36
N ILE A 297 4.42 -0.35 8.06
CA ILE A 297 3.49 -0.83 9.11
C ILE A 297 4.13 -1.97 9.91
N ARG A 298 4.36 -1.67 11.18
CA ARG A 298 4.75 -2.59 12.24
C ARG A 298 3.83 -2.30 13.43
N LEU A 299 3.64 -3.27 14.31
CA LEU A 299 2.76 -3.09 15.48
C LEU A 299 3.57 -3.27 16.77
N GLY A 300 3.32 -2.40 17.76
CA GLY A 300 4.12 -2.18 18.97
C GLY A 300 4.75 -3.40 19.66
N ALA A 301 3.96 -4.38 20.05
CA ALA A 301 4.46 -5.57 20.77
C ALA A 301 5.13 -6.62 19.88
N ASN A 302 5.04 -6.47 18.55
CA ASN A 302 5.70 -7.37 17.60
C ASN A 302 6.28 -6.58 16.41
N PRO A 303 7.28 -5.71 16.65
CA PRO A 303 7.84 -4.86 15.61
C PRO A 303 8.59 -5.68 14.54
N GLY A 304 8.87 -6.96 14.79
CA GLY A 304 9.50 -7.86 13.83
C GLY A 304 8.60 -8.22 12.64
N VAL A 305 7.27 -8.12 12.80
CA VAL A 305 6.31 -8.41 11.73
C VAL A 305 6.01 -7.13 10.94
N LEU A 306 6.25 -7.21 9.64
CA LEU A 306 5.90 -6.17 8.67
C LEU A 306 4.53 -6.49 8.08
N TYR A 307 3.67 -5.48 8.01
CA TYR A 307 2.42 -5.53 7.24
C TYR A 307 2.55 -4.58 6.06
N GLU A 308 2.18 -5.03 4.85
CA GLU A 308 2.29 -4.17 3.66
C GLU A 308 0.99 -3.46 3.33
N LYS A 309 -0.16 -4.02 3.74
CA LYS A 309 -1.47 -3.40 3.58
C LYS A 309 -1.96 -2.87 4.91
N GLY A 310 -2.64 -1.73 4.90
CA GLY A 310 -3.33 -1.21 6.07
C GLY A 310 -3.52 0.29 6.07
N LEU A 311 -4.12 0.78 7.13
CA LEU A 311 -4.42 2.20 7.33
C LEU A 311 -3.76 2.67 8.61
N GLY A 312 -2.79 3.58 8.50
CA GLY A 312 -2.18 4.27 9.63
C GLY A 312 -2.95 5.56 9.94
N VAL A 313 -3.38 5.73 11.19
CA VAL A 313 -4.24 6.84 11.62
C VAL A 313 -3.75 7.44 12.95
N HIS A 314 -4.29 8.60 13.29
CA HIS A 314 -4.19 9.21 14.61
C HIS A 314 -5.59 9.26 15.23
N ALA A 315 -5.72 9.00 16.52
CA ALA A 315 -6.99 9.21 17.22
C ALA A 315 -7.27 10.71 17.37
N TYR A 316 -8.50 11.22 17.45
CA TYR A 316 -9.69 10.62 16.88
C TYR A 316 -9.61 10.55 15.34
N SER A 317 -9.89 9.38 14.78
CA SER A 317 -10.12 9.19 13.35
C SER A 317 -11.34 8.30 13.09
N SER A 318 -12.04 8.59 12.00
CA SER A 318 -13.17 7.80 11.51
C SER A 318 -13.16 7.80 9.99
N LEU A 319 -13.05 6.62 9.40
CA LEU A 319 -12.98 6.39 7.96
C LEU A 319 -14.17 5.54 7.53
N ALA A 320 -15.06 6.10 6.69
CA ALA A 320 -16.25 5.41 6.20
C ALA A 320 -16.08 4.92 4.77
N PHE A 321 -16.47 3.68 4.48
CA PHE A 321 -16.37 3.04 3.17
C PHE A 321 -17.74 2.55 2.71
N ASP A 322 -18.17 2.89 1.48
CA ASP A 322 -19.38 2.30 0.87
C ASP A 322 -19.04 0.93 0.27
N LEU A 323 -19.44 -0.11 0.99
CA LEU A 323 -19.27 -1.51 0.62
C LEU A 323 -20.26 -1.99 -0.43
N HIS A 324 -21.23 -1.15 -0.80
CA HIS A 324 -22.30 -1.47 -1.75
C HIS A 324 -23.07 -2.77 -1.40
N ARG A 325 -23.09 -3.15 -0.12
CA ARG A 325 -23.69 -4.39 0.40
C ARG A 325 -23.11 -5.68 -0.23
N ARG A 326 -21.86 -5.64 -0.70
CA ARG A 326 -21.25 -6.74 -1.45
C ARG A 326 -20.53 -7.77 -0.59
N TYR A 327 -20.14 -7.42 0.64
CA TYR A 327 -19.22 -8.21 1.49
C TYR A 327 -19.92 -8.80 2.72
N ARG A 328 -19.35 -9.89 3.27
CA ARG A 328 -19.88 -10.61 4.44
C ARG A 328 -19.00 -10.51 5.69
N LYS A 329 -17.69 -10.28 5.54
CA LYS A 329 -16.72 -10.21 6.65
C LYS A 329 -15.76 -9.04 6.51
N PHE A 330 -15.49 -8.36 7.62
CA PHE A 330 -14.35 -7.45 7.80
C PHE A 330 -13.26 -8.16 8.61
N ARG A 331 -12.00 -7.99 8.20
CA ARG A 331 -10.82 -8.52 8.88
C ARG A 331 -9.72 -7.47 8.98
N ALA A 332 -9.05 -7.40 10.12
CA ALA A 332 -7.87 -6.56 10.32
C ALA A 332 -7.00 -7.11 11.47
N ILE A 333 -5.80 -6.55 11.61
CA ILE A 333 -4.98 -6.68 12.81
C ILE A 333 -4.74 -5.25 13.33
N ALA A 334 -5.38 -4.91 14.44
CA ALA A 334 -5.27 -3.61 15.07
C ALA A 334 -4.04 -3.55 15.99
N GLY A 335 -3.43 -2.37 16.10
CA GLY A 335 -2.36 -2.11 17.06
C GLY A 335 -1.83 -0.69 17.00
N SER A 336 -0.94 -0.35 17.93
CA SER A 336 -0.27 0.96 17.96
C SER A 336 0.97 0.98 17.05
N ASP A 337 1.23 2.14 16.43
CA ASP A 337 2.45 2.42 15.63
C ASP A 337 3.70 2.48 16.54
N PRO A 338 4.75 1.70 16.28
CA PRO A 338 6.00 1.75 17.04
C PRO A 338 6.91 2.93 16.68
N ASN A 339 6.67 3.64 15.58
CA ASN A 339 7.50 4.77 15.15
C ASN A 339 7.17 6.03 15.97
N ARG A 340 8.21 6.60 16.59
CA ARG A 340 8.12 7.60 17.66
C ARG A 340 9.12 8.75 17.45
N PRO A 341 8.80 9.99 17.84
CA PRO A 341 9.81 10.98 18.20
C PRO A 341 10.65 10.46 19.39
N ALA A 342 11.96 10.69 19.36
CA ALA A 342 12.94 10.01 20.22
C ALA A 342 13.01 10.52 21.68
N ASP A 343 12.18 11.49 22.05
CA ASP A 343 12.49 12.46 23.10
C ASP A 343 11.65 12.39 24.40
N ASP A 344 10.65 11.49 24.52
CA ASP A 344 9.99 11.27 25.82
C ASP A 344 9.61 9.79 26.11
N PRO A 345 10.31 9.11 27.04
CA PRO A 345 9.97 7.76 27.48
C PRO A 345 8.83 7.67 28.50
N ARG A 346 8.35 8.79 29.09
CA ARG A 346 7.26 8.78 30.10
C ARG A 346 5.87 8.82 29.48
N ALA A 347 5.76 9.16 28.20
CA ALA A 347 4.48 9.22 27.50
C ALA A 347 3.95 7.85 27.01
N LEU A 348 4.58 6.74 27.40
CA LEU A 348 4.31 5.40 26.87
C LEU A 348 3.26 4.59 27.66
N GLU A 349 2.95 4.98 28.90
CA GLU A 349 2.07 4.19 29.78
C GLU A 349 0.60 4.66 29.77
N GLU A 350 0.34 5.84 29.18
CA GLU A 350 -0.96 6.56 29.24
C GLU A 350 -1.58 6.80 27.85
N ARG A 351 -1.05 6.21 26.78
CA ARG A 351 -1.60 6.36 25.41
C ARG A 351 -2.37 5.13 25.02
N LYS A 352 -3.69 5.22 25.07
CA LYS A 352 -4.59 4.10 24.84
C LYS A 352 -5.63 4.49 23.84
N VAL A 353 -5.70 3.72 22.76
CA VAL A 353 -6.73 3.90 21.75
C VAL A 353 -7.77 2.80 21.83
N LEU A 354 -8.99 3.14 21.42
CA LEU A 354 -10.08 2.18 21.24
C LEU A 354 -10.34 2.01 19.75
N PHE A 355 -10.30 0.77 19.29
CA PHE A 355 -10.67 0.41 17.91
C PHE A 355 -12.15 0.06 17.88
N ARG A 356 -12.93 0.75 17.05
CA ARG A 356 -14.34 0.45 16.83
C ARG A 356 -14.63 0.19 15.36
N VAL A 357 -15.52 -0.76 15.11
CA VAL A 357 -16.05 -1.07 13.79
C VAL A 357 -17.55 -0.86 13.82
N TRP A 358 -18.05 -0.02 12.92
CA TRP A 358 -19.48 0.26 12.79
C TRP A 358 -20.00 -0.19 11.42
N GLY A 359 -21.22 -0.68 11.36
CA GLY A 359 -21.92 -0.99 10.12
C GLY A 359 -23.27 -0.29 10.09
N ASP A 360 -23.49 0.56 9.09
CA ASP A 360 -24.72 1.35 8.93
C ASP A 360 -25.13 2.09 10.22
N GLY A 361 -24.15 2.65 10.94
CA GLY A 361 -24.34 3.39 12.20
C GLY A 361 -24.50 2.50 13.45
N LYS A 362 -24.44 1.18 13.33
CA LYS A 362 -24.49 0.24 14.46
C LYS A 362 -23.09 -0.21 14.85
N LEU A 363 -22.75 -0.15 16.14
CA LEU A 363 -21.50 -0.71 16.65
C LEU A 363 -21.49 -2.22 16.48
N LEU A 364 -20.51 -2.75 15.75
CA LEU A 364 -20.34 -4.18 15.50
C LEU A 364 -19.21 -4.77 16.34
N PHE A 365 -18.19 -3.97 16.63
CA PHE A 365 -17.05 -4.37 17.44
C PHE A 365 -16.45 -3.15 18.15
N GLN A 366 -15.94 -3.38 19.37
CA GLN A 366 -15.10 -2.46 20.11
C GLN A 366 -14.01 -3.26 20.81
N SER A 367 -12.77 -2.79 20.73
CA SER A 367 -11.65 -3.38 21.49
C SER A 367 -11.66 -2.92 22.95
N ASP A 368 -10.95 -3.66 23.80
CA ASP A 368 -10.38 -3.08 25.02
C ASP A 368 -9.34 -2.00 24.65
N PRO A 369 -8.94 -1.12 25.58
CA PRO A 369 -7.89 -0.14 25.34
C PRO A 369 -6.59 -0.79 24.85
N VAL A 370 -6.06 -0.31 23.72
CA VAL A 370 -4.84 -0.81 23.09
C VAL A 370 -3.71 0.19 23.28
N ASP A 371 -2.59 -0.25 23.86
CA ASP A 371 -1.37 0.54 24.02
C ASP A 371 -0.20 -0.07 23.21
N ILE A 372 0.99 0.54 23.31
CA ILE A 372 2.19 0.09 22.58
C ILE A 372 2.68 -1.32 23.00
N ARG A 373 2.31 -1.78 24.20
CA ARG A 373 2.68 -3.10 24.74
C ARG A 373 1.61 -4.15 24.46
N SER A 374 0.41 -3.74 24.07
CA SER A 374 -0.65 -4.66 23.63
C SER A 374 -0.17 -5.50 22.45
N ALA A 375 -0.41 -6.81 22.54
CA ALA A 375 -0.22 -7.70 21.41
C ALA A 375 -1.07 -7.24 20.21
N PRO A 376 -0.59 -7.39 18.95
CA PRO A 376 -1.42 -7.16 17.78
C PRO A 376 -2.76 -7.88 17.91
N LEU A 377 -3.86 -7.15 17.70
CA LEU A 377 -5.22 -7.60 17.95
C LEU A 377 -5.89 -8.05 16.65
N PRO A 378 -6.08 -9.36 16.39
CA PRO A 378 -6.84 -9.82 15.24
C PRO A 378 -8.32 -9.50 15.42
N ILE A 379 -8.92 -8.92 14.39
CA ILE A 379 -10.34 -8.54 14.34
C ILE A 379 -10.98 -9.30 13.16
N GLU A 380 -12.09 -10.00 13.42
CA GLU A 380 -12.98 -10.56 12.40
C GLU A 380 -14.43 -10.23 12.80
N VAL A 381 -15.16 -9.53 11.92
CA VAL A 381 -16.52 -9.03 12.18
C VAL A 381 -17.43 -9.36 11.01
N GLY A 382 -18.63 -9.87 11.30
CA GLY A 382 -19.66 -10.08 10.27
C GLY A 382 -20.28 -8.76 9.83
N ILE A 383 -20.32 -8.53 8.52
CA ILE A 383 -20.80 -7.28 7.89
C ILE A 383 -21.80 -7.56 6.75
N GLU A 384 -22.45 -8.72 6.78
CA GLU A 384 -23.42 -9.10 5.76
C GLU A 384 -24.55 -8.07 5.65
N GLY A 385 -24.78 -7.58 4.43
CA GLY A 385 -25.80 -6.57 4.12
C GLY A 385 -25.45 -5.14 4.54
N VAL A 386 -24.30 -4.90 5.20
CA VAL A 386 -23.82 -3.56 5.57
C VAL A 386 -23.49 -2.77 4.31
N ARG A 387 -24.00 -1.54 4.22
CA ARG A 387 -23.64 -0.62 3.14
C ARG A 387 -22.44 0.23 3.53
N ILE A 388 -22.48 0.92 4.66
CA ILE A 388 -21.41 1.80 5.12
C ILE A 388 -20.67 1.12 6.27
N LEU A 389 -19.40 0.80 6.06
CA LEU A 389 -18.48 0.33 7.11
C LEU A 389 -17.66 1.52 7.60
N VAL A 390 -17.61 1.73 8.91
CA VAL A 390 -16.78 2.77 9.53
C VAL A 390 -15.71 2.12 10.39
N LEU A 391 -14.45 2.49 10.14
CA LEU A 391 -13.32 2.18 11.00
C LEU A 391 -12.99 3.41 11.84
N GLU A 392 -13.14 3.29 13.15
CA GLU A 392 -12.95 4.40 14.09
C GLU A 392 -11.84 4.06 15.09
N VAL A 393 -10.97 5.03 15.32
CA VAL A 393 -10.01 5.03 16.43
C VAL A 393 -10.30 6.21 17.33
N ASP A 394 -10.61 5.92 18.59
CA ASP A 394 -10.94 6.89 19.63
C ASP A 394 -9.78 6.97 20.65
N GLU A 395 -9.57 8.14 21.25
CA GLU A 395 -8.46 8.55 22.15
C GLU A 395 -8.65 8.05 23.59
N GLY A 396 -9.80 7.44 23.92
CA GLY A 396 -10.06 6.93 25.27
C GLY A 396 -10.27 8.05 26.30
N ASP A 397 -9.82 7.83 27.55
CA ASP A 397 -9.98 8.78 28.66
C ASP A 397 -8.76 9.72 28.86
N ASP A 398 -7.71 9.59 28.02
CA ASP A 398 -6.43 10.29 28.17
C ASP A 398 -6.27 11.44 27.14
N LEU A 399 -5.20 12.24 27.27
CA LEU A 399 -4.93 13.38 26.37
C LEU A 399 -4.33 12.89 25.03
N ASP A 400 -4.91 13.36 23.92
CA ASP A 400 -4.65 13.13 22.47
C ASP A 400 -3.19 13.42 21.97
N LEU A 401 -2.18 13.11 22.76
CA LEU A 401 -0.78 13.38 22.42
C LEU A 401 -0.11 12.10 21.93
N GLY A 402 -0.18 11.84 20.62
CA GLY A 402 0.61 10.81 19.95
C GLY A 402 -0.04 9.43 19.92
N ASP A 403 -1.35 9.40 19.74
CA ASP A 403 -2.20 8.20 19.63
C ASP A 403 -2.21 7.64 18.21
N HIS A 404 -1.03 7.21 17.77
CA HIS A 404 -0.87 6.60 16.45
C HIS A 404 -1.33 5.15 16.49
N ALA A 405 -2.31 4.85 15.64
CA ALA A 405 -2.94 3.55 15.53
C ALA A 405 -2.85 3.04 14.10
N VAL A 406 -2.91 1.71 13.95
CA VAL A 406 -2.85 1.08 12.64
C VAL A 406 -3.88 -0.04 12.54
N TRP A 407 -4.65 -0.02 11.46
CA TRP A 407 -5.45 -1.13 10.97
C TRP A 407 -4.63 -1.92 9.94
N ALA A 408 -3.80 -2.84 10.40
CA ALA A 408 -2.95 -3.65 9.52
C ALA A 408 -3.77 -4.74 8.81
N SER A 409 -3.46 -5.01 7.54
CA SER A 409 -4.16 -5.95 6.67
C SER A 409 -5.70 -5.79 6.68
N ALA A 410 -6.17 -4.55 6.81
CA ALA A 410 -7.60 -4.24 6.83
C ALA A 410 -8.26 -4.56 5.49
N MET A 411 -9.21 -5.50 5.49
CA MET A 411 -9.84 -6.01 4.28
C MET A 411 -11.29 -6.44 4.52
N VAL A 412 -12.08 -6.42 3.45
CA VAL A 412 -13.44 -6.97 3.40
C VAL A 412 -13.49 -8.15 2.43
N VAL A 413 -14.30 -9.15 2.77
CA VAL A 413 -14.38 -10.43 2.06
C VAL A 413 -15.84 -10.76 1.79
N LYS A 414 -16.14 -11.19 0.55
CA LYS A 414 -17.48 -11.66 0.14
C LYS A 414 -17.83 -12.98 0.74
#